data_AF-A0A958RKB8-F1
#
_entry.id   AF-A0A958RKB8-F1
#
_cell.length_a   1.000
_cell.length_b   1.000
_cell.length_c   1.000
_cell.angle_alpha   90.00
_cell.angle_beta   90.00
_cell.angle_gamma   90.00
#
_symmetry.space_group_name_H-M   'P 1'
#
loop_
_entity.id
_entity.type
_entity.pdbx_description
1 polymer ?
#
loop_
_entity_poly.entity_id
_entity_poly.type
_entity_poly.pdbx_seq_one_letter_code
_entity_poly.pdbx_strand_id
1 'polypeptide(L)'
;TCREIDWVRVKGKVLPVKIYELISENAPPEKVREMLKWFDDGYARYHEMAWAAAIKSFNQALHINPADPVSQLYLQRSTDYQNQPPASDWDGVFVMKTK
;
A
#
# COMPACT_ATOMS: atom_id res chain seq x y z
N THR A 1 14.94 7.86 -4.79
CA THR A 1 13.57 7.79 -4.24
C THR A 1 13.13 6.35 -4.15
N CYS A 2 12.64 5.94 -2.98
CA CYS A 2 12.06 4.63 -2.75
C CYS A 2 10.66 4.79 -2.15
N ARG A 3 9.81 3.77 -2.28
CA ARG A 3 8.52 3.70 -1.57
C ARG A 3 8.44 2.44 -0.72
N GLU A 4 7.73 2.53 0.40
CA GLU A 4 7.44 1.38 1.26
C GLU A 4 6.31 0.56 0.63
N ILE A 5 6.47 -0.75 0.49
CA ILE A 5 5.53 -1.59 -0.26
C ILE A 5 4.96 -2.77 0.53
N ASP A 6 5.58 -3.22 1.62
CA ASP A 6 5.00 -4.26 2.46
C ASP A 6 5.74 -4.40 3.80
N TRP A 7 5.09 -5.05 4.76
CA TRP A 7 5.66 -5.43 6.05
C TRP A 7 5.67 -6.95 6.15
N VAL A 8 6.86 -7.53 6.34
CA VAL A 8 7.01 -8.97 6.56
C VAL A 8 7.50 -9.27 7.97
N ARG A 9 6.83 -10.21 8.63
CA ARG A 9 7.27 -10.74 9.92
C ARG A 9 7.91 -12.11 9.71
N VAL A 10 9.21 -12.22 9.94
CA VAL A 10 9.91 -13.51 9.93
C VAL A 10 9.71 -14.25 11.25
N LYS A 11 9.60 -15.59 11.19
CA LYS A 11 9.43 -16.45 12.37
C LYS A 11 10.56 -16.16 13.38
N GLY A 12 10.18 -15.72 14.59
CA GLY A 12 11.11 -15.45 15.69
C GLY A 12 11.53 -13.98 15.86
N LYS A 13 11.09 -13.05 15.00
CA LYS A 13 11.27 -11.60 15.23
C LYS A 13 9.95 -10.91 15.56
N VAL A 14 9.98 -10.09 16.60
CA VAL A 14 8.81 -9.33 17.08
C VAL A 14 8.49 -8.17 16.14
N LEU A 15 9.52 -7.46 15.66
CA LEU A 15 9.36 -6.29 14.79
C LEU A 15 9.24 -6.69 13.32
N PRO A 16 8.26 -6.15 12.57
CA PRO A 16 8.17 -6.37 11.13
C PRO A 16 9.35 -5.72 10.40
N VAL A 17 9.80 -6.36 9.33
CA VAL A 17 10.79 -5.79 8.40
C VAL A 17 10.03 -5.12 7.26
N LYS A 18 10.40 -3.88 6.98
CA LYS A 18 9.82 -3.09 5.90
C LYS A 18 10.49 -3.43 4.57
N ILE A 19 9.67 -3.65 3.55
CA ILE A 19 10.11 -3.85 2.17
C ILE A 19 9.95 -2.54 1.42
N TYR A 20 10.98 -2.16 0.68
CA TYR A 20 11.00 -0.96 -0.15
C TYR A 20 11.23 -1.31 -1.61
N GLU A 21 10.56 -0.57 -2.50
CA GLU A 21 10.84 -0.56 -3.93
C GLU A 21 11.67 0.67 -4.29
N LEU A 22 12.75 0.47 -5.05
CA LEU A 22 13.51 1.56 -5.64
C LEU A 22 12.75 2.11 -6.85
N ILE A 23 12.34 3.38 -6.79
CA ILE A 23 11.62 4.05 -7.88
C ILE A 23 12.59 4.77 -8.82
N SER A 24 13.62 5.41 -8.27
CA SER A 24 14.64 6.10 -9.06
C SER A 24 15.88 6.32 -8.23
N GLU A 25 17.06 6.20 -8.83
CA GLU A 25 18.33 6.62 -8.23
C GLU A 25 18.41 8.14 -8.09
N ASN A 26 17.71 8.88 -8.96
CA ASN A 26 17.64 10.33 -8.99
C ASN A 26 16.21 10.82 -8.65
N ALA A 27 15.93 12.11 -8.91
CA ALA A 27 14.58 12.63 -8.83
C ALA A 27 13.70 12.02 -9.94
N PRO A 28 12.58 11.35 -9.60
CA PRO A 28 11.69 10.81 -10.60
C PRO A 28 10.90 11.93 -11.30
N PRO A 29 10.36 11.69 -12.50
CA PRO A 29 9.52 12.65 -13.22
C PRO A 29 8.36 13.17 -12.34
N GLU A 30 7.90 14.41 -12.58
CA GLU A 30 6.80 15.00 -11.78
C GLU A 30 5.57 14.10 -11.68
N LYS A 31 5.18 13.50 -12.81
CA LYS A 31 4.05 12.57 -12.86
C LYS A 31 4.21 11.38 -11.90
N VAL A 32 5.43 10.85 -11.77
CA VAL A 32 5.73 9.77 -10.82
C VAL A 32 5.71 10.29 -9.40
N ARG A 33 6.23 11.50 -9.13
CA ARG A 33 6.16 12.13 -7.81
C ARG A 33 4.72 12.36 -7.37
N GLU A 34 3.86 12.81 -8.27
CA GLU A 34 2.44 13.02 -7.99
C GLU A 34 1.71 11.70 -7.71
N MET A 35 1.97 10.66 -8.51
CA MET A 35 1.45 9.32 -8.24
C MET A 35 1.89 8.81 -6.86
N LEU A 36 3.17 8.97 -6.51
CA LEU A 36 3.69 8.56 -5.20
C LEU A 36 3.02 9.29 -4.04
N LYS A 37 2.68 10.59 -4.17
CA LYS A 37 1.94 11.31 -3.12
C LYS A 37 0.57 10.69 -2.85
N TRP A 38 -0.15 10.31 -3.90
CA TRP A 38 -1.44 9.64 -3.77
C TRP A 38 -1.30 8.22 -3.20
N PHE A 39 -0.24 7.51 -3.61
CA PHE A 39 0.09 6.22 -3.04
C PHE A 39 0.38 6.31 -1.55
N ASP A 40 1.23 7.25 -1.12
CA ASP A 40 1.62 7.43 0.28
C ASP A 40 0.41 7.79 1.17
N ASP A 41 -0.49 8.64 0.70
CA ASP A 41 -1.75 8.93 1.39
C ASP A 41 -2.63 7.68 1.49
N GLY A 42 -2.80 6.94 0.38
CA GLY A 42 -3.56 5.69 0.40
C GLY A 42 -2.97 4.64 1.35
N TYR A 43 -1.64 4.55 1.40
CA TYR A 43 -0.90 3.64 2.28
C TYR A 43 -1.09 4.00 3.75
N ALA A 44 -1.04 5.28 4.11
CA ALA A 44 -1.33 5.74 5.46
C ALA A 44 -2.77 5.39 5.87
N ARG A 45 -3.75 5.67 4.99
CA ARG A 45 -5.17 5.34 5.23
C ARG A 45 -5.42 3.84 5.35
N TYR A 46 -4.70 3.03 4.60
CA TYR A 46 -4.76 1.57 4.68
C TYR A 46 -4.37 1.08 6.08
N HIS A 47 -3.28 1.61 6.64
CA HIS A 47 -2.83 1.26 8.00
C HIS A 47 -3.73 1.82 9.10
N GLU A 48 -4.45 2.92 8.83
CA GLU A 48 -5.51 3.45 9.71
C GLU A 48 -6.84 2.69 9.59
N MET A 49 -6.91 1.63 8.78
CA MET A 49 -8.15 0.89 8.46
C MET A 49 -9.25 1.77 7.82
N ALA A 50 -8.87 2.91 7.25
CA ALA A 50 -9.77 3.86 6.61
C ALA A 50 -10.00 3.47 5.13
N TRP A 51 -10.59 2.29 4.90
CA TRP A 51 -10.63 1.62 3.59
C TRP A 51 -11.19 2.48 2.45
N ALA A 52 -12.31 3.17 2.68
CA ALA A 52 -12.92 4.03 1.65
C ALA A 52 -11.98 5.17 1.22
N ALA A 53 -11.26 5.76 2.17
CA ALA A 53 -10.27 6.81 1.89
C ALA A 53 -9.05 6.23 1.16
N ALA A 54 -8.55 5.08 1.61
CA ALA A 54 -7.44 4.38 0.96
C ALA A 54 -7.76 4.04 -0.50
N ILE A 55 -8.93 3.46 -0.77
CA ILE A 55 -9.44 3.15 -2.11
C ILE A 55 -9.47 4.40 -2.99
N LYS A 56 -9.95 5.53 -2.47
CA LYS A 56 -9.99 6.78 -3.22
C LYS A 56 -8.59 7.22 -3.64
N SER A 57 -7.62 7.20 -2.73
CA SER A 57 -6.25 7.63 -2.99
C SER A 57 -5.52 6.69 -3.96
N PHE A 58 -5.69 5.37 -3.84
CA PHE A 58 -5.13 4.42 -4.81
C PHE A 58 -5.74 4.57 -6.21
N ASN A 59 -7.03 4.88 -6.32
CA ASN A 59 -7.63 5.21 -7.61
C ASN A 59 -7.03 6.49 -8.22
N GLN A 60 -6.69 7.51 -7.42
CA GLN A 60 -5.97 8.69 -7.93
C GLN A 60 -4.56 8.34 -8.42
N ALA A 61 -3.82 7.52 -7.67
CA ALA A 61 -2.51 7.03 -8.10
C ALA A 61 -2.60 6.27 -9.44
N LEU A 62 -3.60 5.39 -9.58
CA LEU A 62 -3.84 4.61 -10.80
C LEU A 62 -4.39 5.44 -11.96
N HIS A 63 -5.08 6.54 -11.70
CA HIS A 63 -5.45 7.48 -12.77
C HIS A 63 -4.21 8.09 -13.42
N ILE A 64 -3.18 8.37 -12.63
CA ILE A 64 -1.91 8.91 -13.11
C ILE A 64 -1.07 7.83 -13.78
N ASN A 65 -0.90 6.68 -13.12
CA ASN A 65 -0.18 5.52 -13.67
C ASN A 65 -1.01 4.23 -13.52
N PRO A 66 -1.82 3.87 -14.55
CA PRO A 66 -2.68 2.70 -14.50
C PRO A 66 -1.93 1.37 -14.35
N ALA A 67 -0.65 1.34 -14.74
CA ALA A 67 0.19 0.16 -14.72
C ALA A 67 0.99 0.01 -13.42
N ASP A 68 0.76 0.84 -12.40
CA ASP A 68 1.48 0.74 -11.13
C ASP A 68 1.04 -0.49 -10.31
N PRO A 69 1.87 -1.55 -10.20
CA PRO A 69 1.43 -2.81 -9.64
C PRO A 69 1.13 -2.72 -8.14
N VAL A 70 1.85 -1.86 -7.41
CA VAL A 70 1.68 -1.72 -5.96
C VAL A 70 0.39 -0.95 -5.63
N SER A 71 0.05 0.11 -6.39
CA SER A 71 -1.26 0.76 -6.24
C SER A 71 -2.42 -0.17 -6.56
N GLN A 72 -2.30 -1.04 -7.58
CA GLN A 72 -3.31 -2.06 -7.89
C GLN A 72 -3.47 -3.06 -6.74
N LEU A 73 -2.35 -3.55 -6.19
CA LEU A 73 -2.34 -4.47 -5.06
C LEU A 73 -3.06 -3.90 -3.85
N TYR A 74 -2.73 -2.66 -3.46
CA TYR A 74 -3.34 -2.04 -2.28
C TYR A 74 -4.79 -1.60 -2.51
N LEU A 75 -5.17 -1.23 -3.74
CA LEU A 75 -6.58 -1.04 -4.09
C LEU A 75 -7.38 -2.33 -3.87
N GLN A 76 -6.87 -3.47 -4.36
CA GLN A 76 -7.50 -4.76 -4.16
C GLN A 76 -7.62 -5.11 -2.68
N ARG A 77 -6.50 -5.04 -1.92
CA ARG A 77 -6.49 -5.32 -0.47
C ARG A 77 -7.47 -4.44 0.30
N SER A 78 -7.51 -3.14 -0.02
CA SER A 78 -8.42 -2.18 0.64
C SER A 78 -9.88 -2.50 0.34
N THR A 79 -10.18 -2.90 -0.91
CA THR A 79 -11.53 -3.32 -1.32
C THR A 79 -11.95 -4.60 -0.59
N ASP A 80 -11.04 -5.58 -0.49
CA ASP A 80 -11.29 -6.83 0.24
C ASP A 80 -11.53 -6.56 1.73
N TYR A 81 -10.75 -5.68 2.37
CA TYR A 81 -10.96 -5.32 3.77
C TYR A 81 -12.15 -4.38 4.01
N GLN A 82 -12.57 -3.60 3.02
CA GLN A 82 -13.83 -2.87 3.13
C GLN A 82 -15.02 -3.83 3.23
N ASN A 83 -15.00 -4.92 2.45
CA ASN A 83 -16.06 -5.93 2.44
C ASN A 83 -15.93 -6.94 3.58
N GLN A 84 -14.70 -7.30 3.94
CA GLN A 84 -14.38 -8.24 5.00
C GLN A 84 -13.28 -7.66 5.91
N PRO A 85 -13.66 -6.76 6.83
CA PRO A 85 -12.71 -6.09 7.72
C PRO A 85 -11.84 -7.09 8.50
N PRO A 86 -10.55 -6.78 8.72
CA PRO A 86 -9.73 -7.57 9.61
C PRO A 86 -10.14 -7.32 11.07
N ALA A 87 -9.53 -8.07 11.99
CA ALA A 87 -9.77 -7.89 13.42
C ALA A 87 -9.32 -6.49 13.89
N SER A 88 -9.86 -6.02 15.02
CA SER A 88 -9.56 -4.69 15.56
C SER A 88 -8.10 -4.52 16.02
N ASP A 89 -7.40 -5.62 16.29
CA ASP A 89 -5.98 -5.68 16.64
C ASP A 89 -5.08 -5.90 15.41
N TRP A 90 -5.62 -5.71 14.20
CA TRP A 90 -4.87 -5.87 12.97
C TRP A 90 -3.69 -4.90 12.91
N ASP A 91 -2.52 -5.45 12.62
CA ASP A 91 -1.22 -4.77 12.74
C ASP A 91 -0.68 -4.27 11.39
N GLY A 92 -1.55 -4.14 10.38
CA GLY A 92 -1.18 -3.71 9.04
C GLY A 92 -0.66 -4.83 8.13
N VAL A 93 -0.50 -6.06 8.64
CA VAL A 93 0.03 -7.18 7.86
C VAL A 93 -1.08 -7.87 7.06
N PHE A 94 -0.92 -7.94 5.74
CA PHE A 94 -1.84 -8.68 4.90
C PHE A 94 -1.62 -10.20 5.07
N VAL A 95 -2.68 -10.91 5.43
CA VAL A 95 -2.69 -12.37 5.53
C VAL A 95 -3.40 -12.95 4.31
N MET A 96 -2.66 -13.65 3.44
CA MET A 96 -3.20 -14.32 2.27
C MET A 96 -4.19 -15.42 2.71
N LYS A 97 -5.46 -15.32 2.29
CA LYS A 97 -6.54 -16.20 2.76
C LYS A 97 -6.67 -17.52 1.98
N THR A 98 -5.88 -17.74 0.94
CA THR A 98 -5.94 -18.97 0.12
C THR A 98 -4.61 -19.25 -0.56
N LYS A 99 -4.25 -20.53 -0.65
CA LYS A 99 -3.04 -21.05 -1.32
C LYS A 99 -3.18 -21.03 -2.84
#